data_AF-A0A0J7JVM2-F1
#
_entry.id   AF-A0A0J7JVM2-F1
#
_cell.length_a   1.000
_cell.length_b   1.000
_cell.length_c   1.000
_cell.angle_alpha   90.00
_cell.angle_beta   90.00
_cell.angle_gamma   90.00
#
_symmetry.space_group_name_H-M   'P 1'
#
loop_
_entity.id
_entity.type
_entity.pdbx_description
1 polymer ?
#
loop_
_entity_poly.entity_id
_entity_poly.type
_entity_poly.pdbx_seq_one_letter_code
_entity_poly.pdbx_strand_id
1 'polypeptide(L)'
;MLQRKIKEADEKMVQLTLEKTEELKVKDDKIDELKEIMLRLEKSREQDRQTMKRQEQYMRSLGISLEEVKDQNEELLDKTINLECDNKEVKRKLGIAVEDRAPLPVDKKKQERFVLMKRNDPDFLPYYTIRAQNAYTTRKLKIERLHFPNLEILQDFKAQPNSKTLYVRIKDELREKGVVFDGNNIDLEGSDVTEEELIEATKVINDSKRDV
;
A
#
# COMPACT_ATOMS: atom_id res chain seq x y z
N MET A 1 64.94 64.26 -78.29
CA MET A 1 63.84 63.27 -78.39
C MET A 1 63.98 62.15 -77.35
N LEU A 2 65.19 61.59 -77.12
CA LEU A 2 65.43 60.51 -76.14
C LEU A 2 65.13 60.90 -74.68
N GLN A 3 65.62 62.06 -74.21
CA GLN A 3 65.45 62.50 -72.82
C GLN A 3 63.97 62.68 -72.41
N ARG A 4 63.11 63.05 -73.36
CA ARG A 4 61.66 63.21 -73.12
C ARG A 4 60.97 61.86 -72.92
N LYS A 5 61.36 60.85 -73.71
CA LYS A 5 60.86 59.47 -73.58
C LYS A 5 61.33 58.79 -72.29
N ILE A 6 62.56 59.06 -71.85
CA ILE A 6 63.07 58.57 -70.56
C ILE A 6 62.25 59.16 -69.42
N LYS A 7 62.01 60.47 -69.43
CA LYS A 7 61.20 61.15 -68.42
C LYS A 7 59.75 60.64 -68.38
N GLU A 8 59.11 60.43 -69.53
CA GLU A 8 57.77 59.84 -69.61
C GLU A 8 57.73 58.38 -69.12
N ALA A 9 58.79 57.61 -69.34
CA ALA A 9 58.91 56.24 -68.84
C ALA A 9 59.09 56.20 -67.31
N ASP A 10 59.91 57.11 -66.76
CA ASP A 10 60.11 57.24 -65.32
C ASP A 10 58.83 57.70 -64.61
N GLU A 11 58.12 58.69 -65.16
CA GLU A 11 56.83 59.15 -64.63
C GLU A 11 55.80 58.00 -64.62
N LYS A 12 55.70 57.21 -65.69
CA LYS A 12 54.85 56.01 -65.74
C LYS A 12 55.27 54.95 -64.73
N MET A 13 56.57 54.73 -64.55
CA MET A 13 57.07 53.77 -63.55
C MET A 13 56.69 54.22 -62.14
N VAL A 14 56.87 55.50 -61.80
CA VAL A 14 56.49 56.05 -60.50
C VAL A 14 54.99 55.89 -60.25
N GLN A 15 54.16 56.19 -61.25
CA GLN A 15 52.71 56.08 -61.16
C GLN A 15 52.25 54.63 -60.97
N LEU A 16 52.83 53.70 -61.73
CA LEU A 16 52.58 52.26 -61.58
C LEU A 16 53.03 51.73 -60.21
N THR A 17 54.13 52.26 -59.68
CA THR A 17 54.64 51.88 -58.36
C THR A 17 53.67 52.35 -57.28
N LEU A 18 53.19 53.60 -57.35
CA LEU A 18 52.18 54.15 -56.45
C LEU A 18 50.88 53.31 -56.46
N GLU A 19 50.33 53.04 -57.65
CA GLU A 19 49.13 52.21 -57.82
C GLU A 19 49.29 50.81 -57.20
N LYS A 20 50.43 50.14 -57.46
CA LYS A 20 50.71 48.84 -56.84
C LYS A 20 50.87 48.92 -55.33
N THR A 21 51.41 50.02 -54.80
CA THR A 21 51.59 50.19 -53.35
C THR A 21 50.23 50.38 -52.66
N GLU A 22 49.31 51.11 -53.28
CA GLU A 22 47.94 51.24 -52.81
C GLU A 22 47.17 49.92 -52.89
N GLU A 23 47.29 49.17 -53.99
CA GLU A 23 46.70 47.83 -54.09
C GLU A 23 47.22 46.87 -53.01
N LEU A 24 48.52 46.93 -52.69
CA LEU A 24 49.12 46.10 -51.65
C LEU A 24 48.55 46.44 -50.27
N LYS A 25 48.39 47.72 -49.94
CA LYS A 25 47.74 48.14 -48.68
C LYS A 25 46.31 47.60 -48.56
N VAL A 26 45.51 47.74 -49.61
CA VAL A 26 44.11 47.23 -49.62
C VAL A 26 44.07 45.71 -49.46
N LYS A 27 45.05 44.99 -50.02
CA LYS A 27 45.18 43.53 -49.85
C LYS A 27 45.60 43.16 -48.43
N ASP A 28 46.53 43.90 -47.82
CA ASP A 28 46.96 43.68 -46.44
C ASP A 28 45.80 43.92 -45.44
N ASP A 29 45.04 44.99 -45.61
CA ASP A 29 43.86 45.28 -44.79
C ASP A 29 42.83 44.13 -44.87
N LYS A 30 42.57 43.62 -46.08
CA LYS A 30 41.70 42.44 -46.30
C LYS A 30 42.25 41.17 -45.66
N ILE A 31 43.56 40.98 -45.66
CA ILE A 31 44.20 39.82 -45.00
C ILE A 31 43.97 39.90 -43.49
N ASP A 32 44.06 41.08 -42.89
CA ASP A 32 43.85 41.25 -41.46
C ASP A 32 42.37 41.07 -41.06
N GLU A 33 41.43 41.58 -41.87
CA GLU A 33 39.99 41.28 -41.70
C GLU A 33 39.70 39.76 -41.75
N LEU A 34 40.30 39.05 -42.72
CA LEU A 34 40.16 37.60 -42.83
C LEU A 34 40.70 36.85 -41.61
N LYS A 35 41.84 37.28 -41.07
CA LYS A 35 42.40 36.69 -39.83
C LYS A 35 41.45 36.86 -38.66
N GLU A 36 40.85 38.04 -38.49
CA GLU A 36 39.86 38.27 -37.43
C GLU A 36 38.66 37.35 -37.56
N ILE A 37 38.13 37.18 -38.78
CA ILE A 37 36.99 36.31 -39.04
C ILE A 37 37.34 34.86 -38.72
N MET A 38 38.53 34.38 -39.10
CA MET A 38 39.00 33.03 -38.77
C MET A 38 39.11 32.80 -37.26
N LEU A 39 39.66 33.77 -36.52
CA LEU A 39 39.74 33.72 -35.05
C LEU A 39 38.37 33.62 -34.39
N ARG A 40 37.38 34.40 -34.86
CA ARG A 40 35.99 34.32 -34.36
C ARG A 40 35.36 32.97 -34.68
N LEU A 41 35.60 32.43 -35.88
CA LEU A 41 35.12 31.12 -36.31
C LEU A 41 35.69 29.98 -35.46
N GLU A 42 36.99 30.00 -35.16
CA GLU A 42 37.62 29.00 -34.29
C GLU A 42 37.04 29.04 -32.88
N LYS A 43 36.85 30.24 -32.32
CA LYS A 43 36.24 30.42 -31.01
C LYS A 43 34.80 29.90 -30.97
N SER A 44 34.01 30.18 -32.01
CA SER A 44 32.64 29.65 -32.15
C SER A 44 32.65 28.12 -32.20
N ARG A 45 33.52 27.53 -33.04
CA ARG A 45 33.63 26.06 -33.16
C ARG A 45 34.01 25.38 -31.86
N GLU A 46 34.87 26.01 -31.05
CA GLU A 46 35.22 25.47 -29.73
C GLU A 46 34.05 25.53 -28.75
N GLN A 47 33.29 26.63 -28.75
CA GLN A 47 32.07 26.74 -27.95
C GLN A 47 31.00 25.71 -28.37
N ASP A 48 30.84 25.49 -29.67
CA ASP A 48 29.92 24.48 -30.20
C ASP A 48 30.33 23.06 -29.77
N ARG A 49 31.63 22.75 -29.82
CA ARG A 49 32.17 21.46 -29.34
C ARG A 49 31.92 21.25 -27.86
N GLN A 50 32.11 22.29 -27.04
CA GLN A 50 31.83 22.20 -25.60
C GLN A 50 30.35 22.01 -25.32
N THR A 51 29.49 22.71 -26.05
CA THR A 51 28.03 22.58 -25.93
C THR A 51 27.57 21.18 -26.32
N MET A 52 28.07 20.64 -27.43
CA MET A 52 27.78 19.27 -27.86
C MET A 52 28.22 18.24 -26.81
N LYS A 53 29.41 18.37 -26.23
CA LYS A 53 29.88 17.47 -25.17
C LYS A 53 28.97 17.49 -23.94
N ARG A 54 28.51 18.67 -23.52
CA ARG A 54 27.57 18.80 -22.40
C ARG A 54 26.21 18.18 -22.71
N GLN A 55 25.70 18.39 -23.92
CA GLN A 55 24.45 17.78 -24.37
C GLN A 55 24.55 16.25 -24.42
N GLU A 56 25.65 15.71 -24.91
CA GLU A 56 25.88 14.26 -24.95
C GLU A 56 25.91 13.65 -23.54
N GLN A 57 26.60 14.30 -22.59
CA GLN A 57 26.62 13.87 -21.19
C GLN A 57 25.23 13.92 -20.56
N TYR A 58 24.48 15.00 -20.79
CA TYR A 58 23.12 15.15 -20.29
C TYR A 58 22.18 14.06 -20.86
N MET A 59 22.27 13.79 -22.17
CA MET A 59 21.50 12.73 -22.82
C MET A 59 21.81 11.34 -22.23
N ARG A 60 23.08 11.05 -21.95
CA ARG A 60 23.47 9.80 -21.30
C ARG A 60 22.87 9.69 -19.89
N SER A 61 22.96 10.75 -19.08
CA SER A 61 22.36 10.74 -17.74
C SER A 61 20.84 10.60 -17.76
N LEU A 62 20.18 11.25 -18.73
CA LEU A 62 18.74 11.15 -18.90
C LEU A 62 18.32 9.74 -19.32
N GLY A 63 19.10 9.10 -20.19
CA GLY A 63 18.89 7.70 -20.58
C GLY A 63 18.96 6.75 -19.38
N ILE A 64 19.98 6.90 -18.52
CA ILE A 64 20.12 6.10 -17.29
C ILE A 64 18.91 6.31 -16.36
N SER A 65 18.50 7.56 -16.13
CA SER A 65 17.36 7.86 -15.27
C SER A 65 16.04 7.30 -15.83
N LEU A 66 15.86 7.29 -17.15
CA LEU A 66 14.69 6.68 -17.78
C LEU A 66 14.65 5.17 -17.61
N GLU A 67 15.81 4.50 -17.69
CA GLU A 67 15.93 3.06 -17.43
C GLU A 67 15.55 2.73 -15.99
N GLU A 68 16.09 3.47 -15.01
CA GLU A 68 15.76 3.29 -13.58
C GLU A 68 14.27 3.49 -13.30
N VAL A 69 13.65 4.51 -13.88
CA VAL A 69 12.20 4.76 -13.74
C VAL A 69 11.38 3.63 -14.38
N LYS A 70 11.85 3.07 -15.51
CA LYS A 70 11.19 1.96 -16.17
C LYS A 70 11.26 0.70 -15.31
N ASP A 71 12.42 0.37 -14.75
CA ASP A 71 12.60 -0.79 -13.86
C ASP A 71 11.71 -0.67 -12.62
N GLN A 72 11.66 0.52 -12.00
CA GLN A 72 10.75 0.79 -10.88
C GLN A 72 9.28 0.59 -11.25
N ASN A 73 8.87 1.02 -12.45
CA ASN A 73 7.50 0.84 -12.92
C ASN A 73 7.16 -0.64 -13.15
N GLU A 74 8.08 -1.43 -13.70
CA GLU A 74 7.89 -2.88 -13.87
C GLU A 74 7.73 -3.58 -12.51
N GLU A 75 8.57 -3.26 -11.52
CA GLU A 75 8.47 -3.82 -10.17
C GLU A 75 7.14 -3.44 -9.48
N LEU A 76 6.68 -2.19 -9.65
CA LEU A 76 5.38 -1.75 -9.14
C LEU A 76 4.23 -2.48 -9.83
N LEU A 77 4.32 -2.73 -11.13
CA LEU A 77 3.30 -3.47 -11.88
C LEU A 77 3.15 -4.90 -11.33
N ASP A 78 4.28 -5.59 -11.13
CA ASP A 78 4.31 -6.95 -10.58
C ASP A 78 3.73 -7.02 -9.17
N LYS A 79 4.08 -6.06 -8.29
CA LYS A 79 3.46 -5.95 -6.96
C LYS A 79 1.95 -5.76 -7.04
N THR A 80 1.49 -4.95 -8.00
CA THR A 80 0.06 -4.66 -8.18
C THR A 80 -0.69 -5.91 -8.65
N ILE A 81 -0.13 -6.68 -9.57
CA ILE A 81 -0.69 -7.96 -10.06
C ILE A 81 -0.82 -8.96 -8.90
N ASN A 82 0.22 -9.08 -8.07
CA ASN A 82 0.19 -9.97 -6.90
C ASN A 82 -0.90 -9.56 -5.90
N LEU A 83 -1.01 -8.27 -5.58
CA LEU A 83 -2.06 -7.74 -4.70
C LEU A 83 -3.48 -7.97 -5.25
N GLU A 84 -3.66 -7.93 -6.57
CA GLU A 84 -4.95 -8.27 -7.19
C GLU A 84 -5.30 -9.75 -7.04
N CYS A 85 -4.31 -10.65 -7.18
CA CYS A 85 -4.51 -12.08 -6.95
C CYS A 85 -4.90 -12.38 -5.50
N ASP A 86 -4.17 -11.81 -4.54
CA ASP A 86 -4.47 -11.97 -3.11
C ASP A 86 -5.88 -11.45 -2.79
N ASN A 87 -6.26 -10.30 -3.34
CA ASN A 87 -7.61 -9.77 -3.17
C ASN A 87 -8.71 -10.68 -3.74
N LYS A 88 -8.45 -11.36 -4.88
CA LYS A 88 -9.40 -12.33 -5.44
C LYS A 88 -9.55 -13.54 -4.52
N GLU A 89 -8.45 -14.02 -3.94
CA GLU A 89 -8.49 -15.13 -2.98
C GLU A 89 -9.27 -14.76 -1.73
N VAL A 90 -8.98 -13.59 -1.13
CA VAL A 90 -9.69 -13.07 0.04
C VAL A 90 -11.19 -12.90 -0.27
N LYS A 91 -11.55 -12.32 -1.41
CA LYS A 91 -12.96 -12.18 -1.82
C LYS A 91 -13.65 -13.55 -1.97
N ARG A 92 -12.97 -14.54 -2.53
CA ARG A 92 -13.51 -15.91 -2.66
C ARG A 92 -13.74 -16.53 -1.29
N LYS A 93 -12.76 -16.45 -0.41
CA LYS A 93 -12.83 -16.95 0.98
C LYS A 93 -13.94 -16.28 1.77
N LEU A 94 -14.08 -14.96 1.65
CA LEU A 94 -15.19 -14.20 2.23
C LEU A 94 -16.54 -14.61 1.64
N GLY A 95 -16.62 -14.84 0.31
CA GLY A 95 -17.81 -15.36 -0.35
C GLY A 95 -18.25 -16.71 0.22
N ILE A 96 -17.32 -17.66 0.32
CA ILE A 96 -17.55 -18.98 0.94
C ILE A 96 -17.98 -18.83 2.40
N ALA A 97 -17.31 -17.97 3.18
CA ALA A 97 -17.66 -17.71 4.57
C ALA A 97 -19.00 -16.98 4.76
N VAL A 98 -19.49 -16.27 3.73
CA VAL A 98 -20.81 -15.64 3.70
C VAL A 98 -21.88 -16.65 3.29
N GLU A 99 -21.61 -17.55 2.36
CA GLU A 99 -22.51 -18.63 1.95
C GLU A 99 -22.72 -19.67 3.08
N ASP A 100 -21.70 -19.93 3.90
CA ASP A 100 -21.80 -20.80 5.09
C ASP A 100 -22.61 -20.17 6.24
N ARG A 101 -22.91 -18.86 6.19
CA ARG A 101 -23.82 -18.22 7.16
C ARG A 101 -25.24 -18.45 6.70
N ALA A 102 -25.93 -19.40 7.33
CA ALA A 102 -27.38 -19.48 7.24
C ALA A 102 -27.98 -18.08 7.50
N PRO A 103 -28.74 -17.50 6.55
CA PRO A 103 -29.29 -16.17 6.72
C PRO A 103 -30.15 -16.13 7.98
N LEU A 104 -30.00 -15.08 8.77
CA LEU A 104 -30.75 -14.94 10.01
C LEU A 104 -32.26 -14.95 9.71
N PRO A 105 -33.06 -15.68 10.50
CA PRO A 105 -34.51 -15.59 10.40
C PRO A 105 -34.97 -14.13 10.51
N VAL A 106 -35.86 -13.70 9.61
CA VAL A 106 -36.47 -12.36 9.63
C VAL A 106 -37.20 -12.10 10.96
N ASP A 107 -37.82 -13.15 11.52
CA ASP A 107 -38.48 -13.09 12.82
C ASP A 107 -37.45 -13.15 13.96
N LYS A 108 -37.29 -12.02 14.67
CA LYS A 108 -36.44 -11.87 15.86
C LYS A 108 -36.75 -12.85 16.99
N LYS A 109 -37.95 -13.45 17.03
CA LYS A 109 -38.30 -14.48 18.02
C LYS A 109 -37.62 -15.82 17.74
N LYS A 110 -37.38 -16.13 16.47
CA LYS A 110 -36.79 -17.38 15.97
C LYS A 110 -35.27 -17.32 15.86
N GLN A 111 -34.68 -16.14 15.98
CA GLN A 111 -33.23 -15.98 16.03
C GLN A 111 -32.66 -16.65 17.29
N GLU A 112 -31.54 -17.33 17.13
CA GLU A 112 -30.83 -17.96 18.24
C GLU A 112 -30.14 -16.90 19.12
N ARG A 113 -30.05 -17.21 20.42
CA ARG A 113 -29.44 -16.39 21.45
C ARG A 113 -28.63 -17.27 22.38
N PHE A 114 -27.43 -16.84 22.71
CA PHE A 114 -26.56 -17.49 23.68
C PHE A 114 -26.45 -16.61 24.92
N VAL A 115 -26.66 -17.20 26.10
CA VAL A 115 -26.54 -16.49 27.38
C VAL A 115 -25.71 -17.32 28.34
N LEU A 116 -24.67 -16.71 28.91
CA LEU A 116 -23.91 -17.23 30.05
C LEU A 116 -24.34 -16.44 31.30
N MET A 117 -24.69 -17.16 32.37
CA MET A 117 -25.12 -16.57 33.63
C MET A 117 -24.47 -17.26 34.82
N LYS A 118 -24.36 -16.52 35.92
CA LYS A 118 -23.94 -16.98 37.23
C LYS A 118 -25.15 -17.00 38.15
N ARG A 119 -25.43 -18.15 38.79
CA ARG A 119 -26.61 -18.33 39.64
C ARG A 119 -26.46 -17.70 41.03
N ASN A 120 -25.22 -17.54 41.51
CA ASN A 120 -24.90 -16.99 42.83
C ASN A 120 -25.66 -17.71 43.97
N ASP A 121 -25.74 -19.03 43.87
CA ASP A 121 -26.39 -19.91 44.85
C ASP A 121 -25.44 -21.06 45.20
N PRO A 122 -25.16 -21.32 46.49
CA PRO A 122 -24.22 -22.35 46.91
C PRO A 122 -24.71 -23.78 46.70
N ASP A 123 -26.02 -24.00 46.54
CA ASP A 123 -26.60 -25.33 46.42
C ASP A 123 -26.60 -25.85 44.96
N PHE A 124 -26.18 -25.02 44.01
CA PHE A 124 -26.18 -25.32 42.58
C PHE A 124 -24.85 -25.00 41.92
N LEU A 125 -24.61 -25.64 40.77
CA LEU A 125 -23.42 -25.33 39.96
C LEU A 125 -23.38 -23.82 39.61
N PRO A 126 -22.23 -23.15 39.79
CA PRO A 126 -22.17 -21.69 39.81
C PRO A 126 -22.60 -21.02 38.50
N TYR A 127 -22.28 -21.63 37.36
CA TYR A 127 -22.52 -21.06 36.05
C TYR A 127 -23.47 -21.93 35.20
N TYR A 128 -24.27 -21.26 34.39
CA TYR A 128 -25.25 -21.90 33.51
C TYR A 128 -25.34 -21.21 32.16
N THR A 129 -25.57 -22.00 31.12
CA THR A 129 -25.72 -21.50 29.75
C THR A 129 -27.10 -21.77 29.16
N ILE A 130 -27.63 -20.81 28.41
CA ILE A 130 -28.83 -20.98 27.58
C ILE A 130 -28.46 -20.79 26.12
N ARG A 131 -28.79 -21.78 25.30
CA ARG A 131 -28.60 -21.80 23.84
C ARG A 131 -29.92 -22.16 23.17
N ALA A 132 -30.72 -21.15 22.87
CA ALA A 132 -32.07 -21.34 22.36
C ALA A 132 -32.55 -20.12 21.56
N GLN A 133 -33.71 -20.25 20.92
CA GLN A 133 -34.39 -19.14 20.27
C GLN A 133 -34.73 -18.03 21.27
N ASN A 134 -34.70 -16.78 20.82
CA ASN A 134 -34.91 -15.61 21.65
C ASN A 134 -36.22 -15.66 22.47
N ALA A 135 -37.31 -16.18 21.89
CA ALA A 135 -38.57 -16.35 22.61
C ALA A 135 -38.45 -17.32 23.80
N TYR A 136 -37.78 -18.45 23.61
CA TYR A 136 -37.55 -19.43 24.68
C TYR A 136 -36.59 -18.88 25.72
N THR A 137 -35.46 -18.29 25.30
CA THR A 137 -34.44 -17.73 26.19
C THR A 137 -35.03 -16.65 27.09
N THR A 138 -35.87 -15.77 26.55
CA THR A 138 -36.54 -14.73 27.35
C THR A 138 -37.46 -15.33 28.41
N ARG A 139 -38.23 -16.37 28.08
CA ARG A 139 -39.09 -17.06 29.04
C ARG A 139 -38.27 -17.80 30.10
N LYS A 140 -37.21 -18.51 29.70
CA LYS A 140 -36.36 -19.28 30.61
C LYS A 140 -35.61 -18.36 31.56
N LEU A 141 -35.08 -17.22 31.11
CA LEU A 141 -34.46 -16.22 31.98
C LEU A 141 -35.41 -15.66 33.03
N LYS A 142 -36.69 -15.44 32.69
CA LYS A 142 -37.70 -15.03 33.69
C LYS A 142 -37.87 -16.10 34.78
N ILE A 143 -37.91 -17.37 34.38
CA ILE A 143 -38.04 -18.50 35.33
C ILE A 143 -36.78 -18.61 36.19
N GLU A 144 -35.58 -18.55 35.60
CA GLU A 144 -34.32 -18.63 36.37
C GLU A 144 -34.21 -17.47 37.37
N ARG A 145 -34.58 -16.23 37.01
CA ARG A 145 -34.59 -15.11 37.95
C ARG A 145 -35.57 -15.24 39.13
N LEU A 146 -36.64 -16.04 38.97
CA LEU A 146 -37.56 -16.34 40.07
C LEU A 146 -36.95 -17.37 41.04
N HIS A 147 -36.16 -18.31 40.53
CA HIS A 147 -35.51 -19.35 41.35
C HIS A 147 -34.21 -18.84 41.97
N PHE A 148 -33.49 -17.97 41.26
CA PHE A 148 -32.21 -17.39 41.65
C PHE A 148 -32.31 -15.86 41.63
N PRO A 149 -32.73 -15.23 42.75
CA PRO A 149 -32.94 -13.78 42.82
C PRO A 149 -31.65 -12.98 42.58
N ASN A 150 -30.50 -13.54 42.95
CA ASN A 150 -29.18 -12.90 42.84
C ASN A 150 -28.44 -13.28 41.54
N LEU A 151 -29.15 -13.82 40.54
CA LEU A 151 -28.56 -14.24 39.28
C LEU A 151 -27.96 -13.08 38.50
N GLU A 152 -26.75 -13.29 37.99
CA GLU A 152 -26.00 -12.33 37.18
C GLU A 152 -25.83 -12.85 35.75
N ILE A 153 -26.02 -11.99 34.74
CA ILE A 153 -25.78 -12.34 33.34
C ILE A 153 -24.39 -11.86 32.97
N LEU A 154 -23.48 -12.80 32.70
CA LEU A 154 -22.09 -12.51 32.36
C LEU A 154 -21.93 -12.17 30.87
N GLN A 155 -22.63 -12.90 29.99
CA GLN A 155 -22.56 -12.69 28.54
C GLN A 155 -23.91 -12.96 27.86
N ASP A 156 -24.28 -12.11 26.91
CA ASP A 156 -25.54 -12.22 26.15
C ASP A 156 -25.32 -11.89 24.67
N PHE A 157 -25.18 -12.93 23.85
CA PHE A 157 -25.05 -12.80 22.40
C PHE A 157 -26.41 -12.98 21.73
N LYS A 158 -26.96 -11.88 21.22
CA LYS A 158 -28.21 -11.87 20.45
C LYS A 158 -27.95 -12.15 18.98
N ALA A 159 -28.87 -12.88 18.34
CA ALA A 159 -28.86 -13.16 16.91
C ALA A 159 -27.59 -13.86 16.42
N GLN A 160 -27.09 -14.81 17.21
CA GLN A 160 -25.92 -15.62 16.83
C GLN A 160 -26.39 -16.74 15.90
N PRO A 161 -26.05 -16.75 14.58
CA PRO A 161 -26.54 -17.75 13.61
C PRO A 161 -26.31 -19.22 14.01
N ASN A 162 -25.40 -19.52 14.94
CA ASN A 162 -25.19 -20.89 15.41
C ASN A 162 -24.72 -20.95 16.87
N SER A 163 -25.65 -20.68 17.81
CA SER A 163 -25.40 -20.68 19.25
C SER A 163 -24.96 -22.05 19.80
N LYS A 164 -25.39 -23.14 19.14
CA LYS A 164 -24.99 -24.51 19.50
C LYS A 164 -23.51 -24.76 19.20
N THR A 165 -23.04 -24.37 18.02
CA THR A 165 -21.64 -24.59 17.61
C THR A 165 -20.70 -23.68 18.41
N LEU A 166 -21.11 -22.44 18.69
CA LEU A 166 -20.37 -21.55 19.59
C LEU A 166 -20.13 -22.23 20.96
N TYR A 167 -21.17 -22.79 21.56
CA TYR A 167 -21.06 -23.47 22.85
C TYR A 167 -20.13 -24.69 22.80
N VAL A 168 -20.18 -25.49 21.73
CA VAL A 168 -19.29 -26.65 21.57
C VAL A 168 -17.84 -26.22 21.53
N ARG A 169 -17.50 -25.15 20.80
CA ARG A 169 -16.14 -24.62 20.74
C ARG A 169 -15.64 -24.12 22.09
N ILE A 170 -16.48 -23.36 22.80
CA ILE A 170 -16.18 -22.90 24.17
C ILE A 170 -15.90 -24.09 25.08
N LYS A 171 -16.74 -25.13 24.98
CA LYS A 171 -16.61 -26.33 25.78
C LYS A 171 -15.34 -27.11 25.46
N ASP A 172 -14.98 -27.25 24.19
CA ASP A 172 -13.77 -27.99 23.78
C ASP A 172 -12.50 -27.25 24.25
N GLU A 173 -12.42 -25.94 24.03
CA GLU A 173 -11.25 -25.14 24.44
C GLU A 173 -11.07 -25.07 25.96
N LEU A 174 -12.17 -24.91 26.72
CA LEU A 174 -12.08 -24.79 28.18
C LEU A 174 -11.92 -26.14 28.89
N ARG A 175 -12.34 -27.25 28.27
CA ARG A 175 -12.04 -28.60 28.78
C ARG A 175 -10.56 -28.89 28.80
N GLU A 176 -9.81 -28.42 27.80
CA GLU A 176 -8.35 -28.55 27.78
C GLU A 176 -7.69 -27.82 28.95
N LYS A 177 -8.34 -26.76 29.46
CA LYS A 177 -7.92 -25.96 30.63
C LYS A 177 -8.49 -26.48 31.96
N GLY A 178 -9.10 -27.67 31.97
CA GLY A 178 -9.58 -28.32 33.19
C GLY A 178 -10.99 -27.93 33.65
N VAL A 179 -11.76 -27.15 32.87
CA VAL A 179 -13.14 -26.76 33.22
C VAL A 179 -14.11 -27.94 33.05
N VAL A 180 -14.98 -28.15 34.05
CA VAL A 180 -15.96 -29.23 34.06
C VAL A 180 -17.30 -28.75 33.49
N PHE A 181 -17.86 -29.54 32.56
CA PHE A 181 -19.13 -29.24 31.91
C PHE A 181 -20.12 -30.38 32.09
N ASP A 182 -21.19 -30.16 32.86
CA ASP A 182 -22.33 -31.06 32.98
C ASP A 182 -23.58 -30.46 32.30
N GLY A 183 -23.91 -31.01 31.13
CA GLY A 183 -25.00 -30.48 30.30
C GLY A 183 -24.76 -29.03 29.90
N ASN A 184 -25.56 -28.12 30.49
CA ASN A 184 -25.48 -26.66 30.31
C ASN A 184 -24.80 -25.95 31.50
N ASN A 185 -24.51 -26.67 32.58
CA ASN A 185 -23.84 -26.14 33.75
C ASN A 185 -22.33 -26.16 33.53
N ILE A 186 -21.65 -25.20 34.14
CA ILE A 186 -20.20 -25.07 34.10
C ILE A 186 -19.70 -24.94 35.53
N ASP A 187 -18.65 -25.69 35.82
CA ASP A 187 -17.96 -25.66 37.10
C ASP A 187 -16.48 -25.34 36.89
N LEU A 188 -15.99 -24.40 37.69
CA LEU A 188 -14.60 -23.95 37.68
C LEU A 188 -13.81 -24.54 38.86
N GLU A 189 -14.45 -25.26 39.78
CA GLU A 189 -13.77 -25.89 40.92
C GLU A 189 -12.69 -26.86 40.44
N GLY A 190 -11.44 -26.59 40.81
CA GLY A 190 -10.27 -27.39 40.40
C GLY A 190 -9.72 -27.09 39.00
N SER A 191 -10.27 -26.09 38.30
CA SER A 191 -9.69 -25.59 37.05
C SER A 191 -8.69 -24.46 37.30
N ASP A 192 -7.74 -24.28 36.38
CA ASP A 192 -6.83 -23.13 36.37
C ASP A 192 -7.49 -21.85 35.81
N VAL A 193 -8.77 -21.90 35.46
CA VAL A 193 -9.49 -20.84 34.75
C VAL A 193 -10.29 -19.98 35.73
N THR A 194 -10.07 -18.67 35.67
CA THR A 194 -10.84 -17.67 36.42
C THR A 194 -12.15 -17.31 35.71
N GLU A 195 -13.09 -16.68 36.43
CA GLU A 195 -14.35 -16.17 35.84
C GLU A 195 -14.08 -15.15 34.72
N GLU A 196 -13.06 -14.31 34.88
CA GLU A 196 -12.65 -13.31 33.89
C GLU A 196 -12.18 -13.98 32.60
N GLU A 197 -11.33 -15.01 32.72
CA GLU A 197 -10.85 -15.80 31.59
C GLU A 197 -11.97 -16.60 30.90
N LEU A 198 -12.97 -17.08 31.65
CA LEU A 198 -14.16 -17.72 31.09
C LEU A 198 -14.96 -16.74 30.21
N ILE A 199 -15.14 -15.51 30.67
CA ILE A 199 -15.83 -14.44 29.93
C ILE A 199 -15.02 -14.05 28.69
N GLU A 200 -13.71 -13.87 28.87
CA GLU A 200 -12.80 -13.50 27.78
C GLU A 200 -12.75 -14.58 26.70
N ALA A 201 -12.54 -15.86 27.07
CA ALA A 201 -12.57 -16.97 26.13
C ALA A 201 -13.89 -17.03 25.36
N THR A 202 -15.02 -16.82 26.05
CA THR A 202 -16.34 -16.80 25.41
C THR A 202 -16.48 -15.67 24.38
N LYS A 203 -15.91 -14.48 24.64
CA LYS A 203 -15.88 -13.34 23.70
C LYS A 203 -14.93 -13.61 22.54
N VAL A 204 -13.69 -14.02 22.84
CA VAL A 204 -12.67 -14.32 21.84
C VAL A 204 -13.15 -15.41 20.89
N ILE A 205 -13.75 -16.49 21.38
CA ILE A 205 -14.27 -17.57 20.52
C ILE A 205 -15.44 -17.08 19.66
N ASN A 206 -16.34 -16.25 20.21
CA ASN A 206 -17.42 -15.65 19.44
C ASN A 206 -16.90 -14.74 18.30
N ASP A 207 -15.82 -14.01 18.57
CA ASP A 207 -15.23 -13.05 17.64
C ASP A 207 -14.20 -13.69 16.70
N SER A 208 -13.67 -14.86 17.07
CA SER A 208 -12.81 -15.73 16.26
C SER A 208 -13.62 -16.31 15.10
N LYS A 209 -13.85 -15.46 14.11
CA LYS A 209 -14.25 -15.87 12.77
C LYS A 209 -13.05 -16.65 12.24
N ARG A 210 -13.28 -17.88 11.76
CA ARG A 210 -12.23 -18.68 11.11
C ARG A 210 -11.54 -17.80 10.06
N ASP A 211 -10.22 -17.80 10.07
CA ASP A 211 -9.45 -17.58 8.84
C ASP A 211 -9.82 -18.72 7.89
N VAL A 212 -10.76 -18.45 7.00
CA VAL A 212 -11.03 -19.26 5.81
C VAL A 212 -10.23 -18.65 4.69
#